data_AF-A0AAU3NF29-F1
#
_entry.id   AF-A0AAU3NF29-F1
#
_cell.length_a   1.000
_cell.length_b   1.000
_cell.length_c   1.000
_cell.angle_alpha   90.00
_cell.angle_beta   90.00
_cell.angle_gamma   90.00
#
_symmetry.space_group_name_H-M   'P 1'
#
loop_
_entity.id
_entity.type
_entity.pdbx_description
1 polymer ?
#
loop_
_entity_poly.entity_id
_entity_poly.type
_entity_poly.pdbx_seq_one_letter_code
_entity_poly.pdbx_strand_id
1 'polypeptide(L)'
;MADSEAAIRAVARRADHVYWVREWPDKPIWRDRLRRWMDPASYHFDRTATPPEPWVDRPAGYYERTGWRIRAAYVRSDLAFEVEYVVCNPCKIGWVEAPHSYEGYKRCGLASAALRSLRHVYPGVQWHTGGGHFREAEPFWSSISVGVPGGYTQRGRCRHVEPGRAR
;
A
#
# COMPACT_ATOMS: atom_id res chain seq x y z
N MET A 1 12.04 -7.48 -22.41
CA MET A 1 11.38 -6.22 -21.97
C MET A 1 9.86 -6.28 -22.11
N ALA A 2 9.29 -6.55 -23.31
CA ALA A 2 7.84 -6.65 -23.50
C ALA A 2 7.15 -7.73 -22.65
N ASP A 3 7.80 -8.89 -22.50
CA ASP A 3 7.30 -10.01 -21.67
C ASP A 3 7.21 -9.64 -20.16
N SER A 4 8.18 -8.87 -19.67
CA SER A 4 8.20 -8.37 -18.29
C SER A 4 7.08 -7.36 -18.04
N GLU A 5 6.85 -6.42 -18.96
CA GLU A 5 5.75 -5.45 -18.83
C GLU A 5 4.38 -6.12 -18.89
N ALA A 6 4.20 -7.11 -19.78
CA ALA A 6 2.97 -7.89 -19.87
C ALA A 6 2.66 -8.64 -18.57
N ALA A 7 3.68 -9.23 -17.93
CA ALA A 7 3.54 -9.88 -16.63
C ALA A 7 3.14 -8.88 -15.54
N ILE A 8 3.75 -7.69 -15.50
CA ILE A 8 3.40 -6.64 -14.51
C ILE A 8 1.96 -6.17 -14.72
N ARG A 9 1.53 -5.96 -15.97
CA ARG A 9 0.14 -5.59 -16.28
C ARG A 9 -0.85 -6.70 -15.92
N ALA A 10 -0.46 -7.97 -16.03
CA ALA A 10 -1.28 -9.09 -15.58
C ALA A 10 -1.46 -9.07 -14.05
N VAL A 11 -0.40 -8.76 -13.29
CA VAL A 11 -0.50 -8.53 -11.85
C VAL A 11 -1.44 -7.36 -11.54
N ALA A 12 -1.32 -6.22 -12.25
CA ALA A 12 -2.20 -5.06 -12.04
C ALA A 12 -3.68 -5.40 -12.26
N ARG A 13 -4.02 -6.25 -13.24
CA ARG A 13 -5.41 -6.70 -13.47
C ARG A 13 -5.96 -7.55 -12.32
N ARG A 14 -5.10 -8.21 -11.56
CA ARG A 14 -5.47 -9.05 -10.40
C ARG A 14 -5.51 -8.28 -9.09
N ALA A 15 -5.50 -6.94 -9.10
CA ALA A 15 -5.50 -6.15 -7.87
C ALA A 15 -6.71 -6.37 -6.95
N ASP A 16 -7.82 -6.90 -7.48
CA ASP A 16 -9.02 -7.24 -6.70
C ASP A 16 -8.92 -8.63 -6.02
N HIS A 17 -7.92 -9.43 -6.37
CA HIS A 17 -7.60 -10.73 -5.79
C HIS A 17 -6.44 -10.57 -4.81
N VAL A 18 -6.79 -10.31 -3.55
CA VAL A 18 -5.84 -9.94 -2.50
C VAL A 18 -5.86 -10.97 -1.40
N TYR A 19 -4.68 -11.51 -1.08
CA TYR A 19 -4.52 -12.38 0.06
C TYR A 19 -4.42 -11.58 1.36
N TRP A 20 -5.28 -11.92 2.32
CA TRP A 20 -5.34 -11.22 3.60
C TRP A 20 -4.53 -11.95 4.67
N VAL A 21 -3.43 -11.32 5.10
CA VAL A 21 -2.65 -11.81 6.23
C VAL A 21 -3.22 -11.23 7.53
N ARG A 22 -3.72 -12.12 8.40
CA ARG A 22 -4.29 -11.77 9.70
C ARG A 22 -3.21 -11.44 10.73
N GLU A 23 -2.17 -12.25 10.79
CA GLU A 23 -1.05 -12.13 11.73
C GLU A 23 0.27 -12.11 10.95
N TRP A 24 1.09 -11.09 11.19
CA TRP A 24 2.45 -11.02 10.65
C TRP A 24 3.40 -11.49 11.76
N PRO A 25 4.47 -12.25 11.45
CA PRO A 25 5.41 -12.68 12.48
C PRO A 25 5.95 -11.50 13.29
N ASP A 26 6.25 -11.75 14.56
CA ASP A 26 6.64 -10.74 15.56
C ASP A 26 7.80 -9.84 15.10
N LYS A 27 7.84 -8.65 15.71
CA LYS A 27 8.68 -7.51 15.36
C LYS A 27 10.17 -7.91 15.12
N PRO A 28 10.77 -7.54 13.97
CA PRO A 28 12.22 -7.51 13.85
C PRO A 28 12.82 -6.50 14.85
N ILE A 29 13.79 -6.94 15.65
CA ILE A 29 14.44 -6.14 16.70
C ILE A 29 15.27 -4.98 16.10
N TRP A 30 15.74 -4.05 16.93
CA TRP A 30 16.55 -2.91 16.46
C TRP A 30 17.79 -3.36 15.66
N ARG A 31 18.34 -4.53 15.97
CA ARG A 31 19.43 -5.16 15.20
C ARG A 31 19.00 -5.55 13.79
N ASP A 32 17.75 -5.97 13.61
CA ASP A 32 17.19 -6.32 12.30
C ASP A 32 16.90 -5.06 11.47
N ARG A 33 16.52 -3.95 12.12
CA ARG A 33 16.40 -2.63 11.46
C ARG A 33 17.76 -2.08 11.04
N LEU A 34 18.78 -2.22 11.89
CA LEU A 34 20.15 -1.81 11.58
C LEU A 34 20.74 -2.69 10.47
N ARG A 35 20.52 -4.01 10.51
CA ARG A 35 20.89 -4.94 9.42
C ARG A 35 20.15 -4.63 8.13
N ARG A 36 18.86 -4.28 8.17
CA ARG A 36 18.09 -3.83 7.00
C ARG A 36 18.69 -2.57 6.36
N TRP A 37 19.27 -1.68 7.17
CA TRP A 37 19.90 -0.45 6.68
C TRP A 37 21.33 -0.69 6.16
N MET A 38 22.11 -1.56 6.82
CA MET A 38 23.50 -1.85 6.47
C MET A 38 23.66 -2.91 5.37
N ASP A 39 22.75 -3.87 5.29
CA ASP A 39 22.74 -4.96 4.31
C ASP A 39 21.28 -5.32 3.92
N PRO A 40 20.69 -4.54 2.99
CA PRO A 40 19.35 -4.82 2.47
C PRO A 40 19.20 -6.21 1.84
N ALA A 41 20.30 -6.84 1.40
CA ALA A 41 20.29 -8.17 0.77
C ALA A 41 20.11 -9.31 1.79
N SER A 42 20.45 -9.09 3.07
CA SER A 42 20.33 -10.08 4.14
C SER A 42 18.91 -10.28 4.70
N TYR A 43 17.98 -9.35 4.45
CA TYR A 43 16.59 -9.50 4.85
C TYR A 43 15.85 -10.37 3.83
N HIS A 44 16.04 -11.68 3.93
CA HIS A 44 15.30 -12.66 3.14
C HIS A 44 13.84 -12.69 3.61
N PHE A 45 13.01 -11.80 3.04
CA PHE A 45 11.66 -12.23 2.69
C PHE A 45 11.82 -13.54 1.92
N ASP A 46 11.11 -14.60 2.32
CA ASP A 46 11.17 -15.86 1.60
C ASP A 46 10.63 -15.63 0.18
N ARG A 47 11.52 -15.26 -0.73
CA ARG A 47 11.25 -15.08 -2.16
C ARG A 47 10.80 -16.40 -2.80
N THR A 48 10.99 -17.53 -2.11
CA THR A 48 10.53 -18.85 -2.58
C THR A 48 9.11 -19.16 -2.10
N ALA A 49 8.64 -18.52 -1.03
CA ALA A 49 7.24 -18.56 -0.65
C ALA A 49 6.43 -17.85 -1.73
N THR A 50 5.76 -18.64 -2.57
CA THR A 50 4.83 -18.09 -3.56
C THR A 50 3.67 -17.47 -2.79
N PRO A 51 3.50 -16.13 -2.78
CA PRO A 51 2.31 -15.56 -2.19
C PRO A 51 1.12 -16.15 -2.96
N PRO A 52 0.06 -16.60 -2.26
CA PRO A 52 -1.02 -17.35 -2.91
C PRO A 52 -1.69 -16.56 -4.04
N GLU A 53 -1.57 -15.23 -4.01
CA GLU A 53 -1.96 -14.31 -5.08
C GLU A 53 -0.93 -13.17 -5.18
N PRO A 54 -0.80 -12.50 -6.34
CA PRO A 54 0.22 -11.47 -6.52
C PRO A 54 -0.03 -10.19 -5.70
N TRP A 55 -1.13 -10.11 -4.95
CA TRP A 55 -1.43 -9.01 -4.04
C TRP A 55 -1.65 -9.53 -2.62
N VAL A 56 -1.11 -8.81 -1.64
CA VAL A 56 -1.20 -9.17 -0.22
C VAL A 56 -1.55 -7.92 0.60
N ASP A 57 -2.53 -8.03 1.48
CA ASP A 57 -2.80 -7.05 2.52
C ASP A 57 -2.25 -7.58 3.85
N ARG A 58 -1.27 -6.88 4.42
CA ARG A 58 -0.65 -7.23 5.71
C ARG A 58 -0.76 -6.07 6.72
N PRO A 59 -0.79 -6.34 8.03
CA PRO A 59 -0.70 -5.27 9.03
C PRO A 59 0.57 -4.44 8.84
N ALA A 60 0.49 -3.11 9.01
CA ALA A 60 1.66 -2.22 8.98
C ALA A 60 2.52 -2.31 10.26
N GLY A 61 2.29 -3.32 11.11
CA GLY A 61 2.96 -3.54 12.39
C GLY A 61 2.21 -2.95 13.59
N TYR A 62 2.20 -3.69 14.71
CA TYR A 62 1.46 -3.36 15.93
C TYR A 62 1.93 -2.08 16.64
N TYR A 63 3.19 -1.67 16.45
CA TYR A 63 3.81 -0.58 17.23
C TYR A 63 3.94 0.75 16.49
N GLU A 64 3.79 0.79 15.17
CA GLU A 64 4.01 2.02 14.40
C GLU A 64 2.69 2.69 14.04
N ARG A 65 1.63 1.92 13.71
CA ARG A 65 0.34 2.49 13.28
C ARG A 65 -0.84 1.52 13.47
N THR A 66 -1.45 1.45 14.66
CA THR A 66 -2.59 0.55 14.92
C THR A 66 -3.72 0.71 13.90
N GLY A 67 -4.19 -0.41 13.34
CA GLY A 67 -5.25 -0.45 12.33
C GLY A 67 -4.80 -0.20 10.88
N TRP A 68 -3.55 0.22 10.66
CA TRP A 68 -2.99 0.39 9.32
C TRP A 68 -2.58 -0.94 8.70
N ARG A 69 -2.65 -0.98 7.38
CA ARG A 69 -2.28 -2.12 6.55
C ARG A 69 -1.40 -1.66 5.40
N ILE A 70 -0.57 -2.56 4.92
CA ILE A 70 0.23 -2.41 3.70
C ILE A 70 -0.36 -3.33 2.67
N ARG A 71 -0.77 -2.77 1.54
CA ARG A 71 -1.10 -3.52 0.33
C ARG A 71 0.15 -3.63 -0.52
N ALA A 72 0.66 -4.83 -0.70
CA ALA A 72 1.85 -5.13 -1.47
C ALA A 72 1.50 -5.91 -2.74
N ALA A 73 2.23 -5.64 -3.83
CA ALA A 73 2.17 -6.40 -5.08
C ALA A 73 3.49 -7.12 -5.33
N TYR A 74 3.40 -8.39 -5.70
CA TYR A 74 4.54 -9.23 -6.07
C TYR A 74 4.42 -9.63 -7.54
N VAL A 75 5.50 -9.40 -8.28
CA VAL A 75 5.64 -9.91 -9.65
C VAL A 75 6.58 -11.10 -9.58
N ARG A 76 6.01 -12.30 -9.73
CA ARG A 76 6.67 -13.56 -9.38
C ARG A 76 7.01 -13.56 -7.89
N SER A 77 8.26 -13.28 -7.54
CA SER A 77 8.78 -13.23 -6.17
C SER A 77 9.34 -11.88 -5.78
N ASP A 78 9.31 -10.90 -6.70
CA ASP A 78 9.89 -9.59 -6.45
C ASP A 78 8.83 -8.60 -6.00
N LEU A 79 9.16 -7.83 -4.96
CA LEU A 79 8.28 -6.82 -4.41
C LEU A 79 8.23 -5.63 -5.38
N ALA A 80 7.11 -5.48 -6.07
CA ALA A 80 6.97 -4.52 -7.17
C ALA A 80 6.34 -3.20 -6.72
N PHE A 81 5.43 -3.25 -5.75
CA PHE A 81 4.70 -2.08 -5.28
C PHE A 81 4.20 -2.26 -3.85
N GLU A 82 4.12 -1.16 -3.11
CA GLU A 82 3.46 -1.10 -1.80
C GLU A 82 2.69 0.22 -1.62
N VAL A 83 1.61 0.17 -0.84
CA VAL A 83 0.91 1.35 -0.33
C VAL A 83 0.37 1.08 1.06
N GLU A 84 0.55 2.05 1.96
CA GLU A 84 -0.05 2.00 3.29
C GLU A 84 -1.46 2.55 3.24
N TYR A 85 -2.38 1.94 3.97
CA TYR A 85 -3.74 2.44 4.08
C TYR A 85 -4.38 2.11 5.43
N VAL A 86 -5.40 2.88 5.79
CA VAL A 86 -6.31 2.60 6.89
C VAL A 86 -7.70 3.07 6.55
N VAL A 87 -8.71 2.35 7.03
CA VAL A 87 -10.12 2.72 6.85
C VAL A 87 -10.78 2.87 8.21
N CYS A 88 -11.36 4.03 8.45
CA CYS A 88 -12.26 4.27 9.57
C CYS A 88 -13.69 3.95 9.13
N ASN A 89 -14.17 2.74 9.45
CA ASN A 89 -15.54 2.35 9.16
C ASN A 89 -16.61 3.27 9.77
N PRO A 90 -16.48 3.76 11.03
CA PRO A 90 -17.44 4.70 11.61
C PRO A 90 -17.54 6.02 10.85
N CYS A 91 -16.41 6.59 10.40
CA CYS A 91 -16.41 7.86 9.67
C CYS A 91 -16.64 7.71 8.16
N LYS A 92 -16.56 6.47 7.63
CA LYS A 92 -16.51 6.19 6.19
C LYS A 92 -15.41 6.98 5.48
N ILE A 93 -14.23 7.04 6.12
CA ILE A 93 -13.04 7.72 5.57
C ILE A 93 -11.87 6.73 5.54
N GLY A 94 -11.14 6.72 4.42
CA GLY A 94 -9.92 5.97 4.22
C GLY A 94 -8.75 6.91 3.93
N TRP A 95 -7.57 6.56 4.44
CA TRP A 95 -6.33 7.25 4.15
C TRP A 95 -5.37 6.31 3.43
N VAL A 96 -4.67 6.84 2.43
CA VAL A 96 -3.54 6.16 1.78
C VAL A 96 -2.27 6.96 1.95
N GLU A 97 -1.15 6.28 2.14
CA GLU A 97 0.17 6.88 2.32
C GLU A 97 1.25 6.06 1.64
N ALA A 98 2.33 6.75 1.28
CA ALA A 98 3.53 6.17 0.69
C ALA A 98 3.30 5.14 -0.45
N PRO A 99 2.45 5.42 -1.47
CA PRO A 99 2.41 4.55 -2.64
C PRO A 99 3.77 4.57 -3.34
N HIS A 100 4.40 3.41 -3.42
CA HIS A 100 5.75 3.26 -3.93
C HIS A 100 5.85 2.08 -4.89
N SER A 101 6.23 2.36 -6.13
CA SER A 101 6.66 1.34 -7.08
C SER A 101 8.19 1.30 -7.12
N TYR A 102 8.75 0.10 -6.93
CA TYR A 102 10.18 -0.13 -7.03
C TYR A 102 10.68 0.08 -8.46
N GLU A 103 11.99 0.29 -8.62
CA GLU A 103 12.60 0.47 -9.94
C GLU A 103 12.30 -0.72 -10.86
N GLY A 104 12.03 -0.43 -12.13
CA GLY A 104 11.58 -1.44 -13.10
C GLY A 104 10.07 -1.76 -13.07
N TYR A 105 9.34 -1.32 -12.05
CA TYR A 105 7.88 -1.53 -11.91
C TYR A 105 7.04 -0.24 -12.03
N LYS A 106 7.72 0.90 -12.14
CA LYS A 106 7.08 2.21 -12.34
C LYS A 106 6.32 2.27 -13.66
N ARG A 107 5.30 3.14 -13.73
CA ARG A 107 4.48 3.40 -14.93
C ARG A 107 3.73 2.18 -15.51
N CYS A 108 3.66 1.06 -14.78
CA CYS A 108 2.95 -0.15 -15.21
C CYS A 108 1.52 -0.27 -14.63
N GLY A 109 1.02 0.78 -13.97
CA GLY A 109 -0.36 0.86 -13.48
C GLY A 109 -0.62 0.16 -12.13
N LEU A 110 0.41 -0.37 -11.44
CA LEU A 110 0.25 -1.03 -10.14
C LEU A 110 -0.38 -0.11 -9.09
N ALA A 111 0.08 1.13 -8.97
CA ALA A 111 -0.46 2.08 -8.01
C ALA A 111 -1.95 2.39 -8.27
N SER A 112 -2.31 2.69 -9.52
CA SER A 112 -3.70 2.94 -9.91
C SER A 112 -4.59 1.71 -9.66
N ALA A 113 -4.07 0.51 -9.94
CA ALA A 113 -4.78 -0.75 -9.71
C ALA A 113 -5.02 -1.02 -8.21
N ALA A 114 -3.99 -0.82 -7.37
CA ALA A 114 -4.10 -0.97 -5.93
C ALA A 114 -5.17 -0.06 -5.34
N LEU A 115 -5.13 1.23 -5.71
CA LEU A 115 -6.05 2.25 -5.21
C LEU A 115 -7.47 2.02 -5.73
N ARG A 116 -7.63 1.60 -6.99
CA ARG A 116 -8.94 1.17 -7.54
C ARG A 116 -9.51 0.01 -6.75
N SER A 117 -8.69 -1.00 -6.48
CA SER A 117 -9.14 -2.16 -5.72
C SER A 117 -9.54 -1.80 -4.29
N LEU A 118 -8.78 -0.94 -3.60
CA LEU A 118 -9.16 -0.46 -2.28
C LEU A 118 -10.55 0.19 -2.29
N ARG A 119 -10.86 1.00 -3.31
CA ARG A 119 -12.19 1.61 -3.46
C ARG A 119 -13.28 0.56 -3.71
N HIS A 120 -12.97 -0.50 -4.45
CA HIS A 120 -13.90 -1.60 -4.70
C HIS A 120 -14.22 -2.39 -3.42
N VAL A 121 -13.19 -2.69 -2.61
CA VAL A 121 -13.32 -3.41 -1.34
C VAL A 121 -14.07 -2.59 -0.28
N TYR A 122 -13.94 -1.25 -0.31
CA TYR A 122 -14.57 -0.35 0.65
C TYR A 122 -15.53 0.65 -0.04
N PRO A 123 -16.70 0.18 -0.50
CA PRO A 123 -17.67 1.05 -1.15
C PRO A 123 -18.21 2.11 -0.18
N GLY A 124 -18.43 3.33 -0.69
CA GLY A 124 -18.94 4.45 0.09
C GLY A 124 -17.93 5.14 1.02
N VAL A 125 -16.67 4.69 1.03
CA VAL A 125 -15.58 5.35 1.76
C VAL A 125 -15.02 6.53 0.96
N GLN A 126 -14.84 7.67 1.62
CA GLN A 126 -14.10 8.81 1.10
C GLN A 126 -12.59 8.59 1.26
N TRP A 127 -11.83 8.74 0.20
CA TRP A 127 -10.39 8.47 0.18
C TRP A 127 -9.57 9.75 0.17
N HIS A 128 -8.65 9.84 1.11
CA HIS A 128 -7.76 10.98 1.35
C HIS A 128 -6.30 10.51 1.44
N THR A 129 -5.37 11.45 1.46
CA THR A 129 -4.01 11.22 1.92
C THR A 129 -3.81 11.78 3.32
N GLY A 130 -3.04 11.07 4.15
CA GLY A 130 -2.72 11.56 5.50
C GLY A 130 -1.62 12.62 5.53
N GLY A 131 -0.80 12.67 4.48
CA GLY A 131 0.18 13.72 4.20
C GLY A 131 -0.12 14.45 2.88
N GLY A 132 0.62 15.52 2.62
CA GLY A 132 0.57 16.20 1.33
C GLY A 132 1.15 15.36 0.20
N HIS A 133 0.98 15.82 -1.02
CA HIS A 133 1.57 15.21 -2.21
C HIS A 133 2.93 15.85 -2.49
N PHE A 134 3.91 15.04 -2.88
CA PHE A 134 5.08 15.58 -3.58
C PHE A 134 4.60 16.25 -4.87
N ARG A 135 5.17 17.40 -5.21
CA ARG A 135 4.77 18.19 -6.39
C ARG A 135 4.90 17.36 -7.67
N GLU A 136 5.92 16.51 -7.73
CA GLU A 136 6.22 15.61 -8.83
C GLU A 136 5.13 14.53 -9.01
N ALA A 137 4.35 14.25 -7.96
CA ALA A 137 3.27 13.28 -7.99
C ALA A 137 1.89 13.90 -8.30
N GLU A 138 1.77 15.23 -8.40
CA GLU A 138 0.50 15.91 -8.70
C GLU A 138 -0.22 15.38 -9.94
N PRO A 139 0.46 15.10 -11.09
CA PRO A 139 -0.23 14.56 -12.27
C PRO A 139 -0.84 13.18 -12.01
N PHE A 140 -0.15 12.34 -11.23
CA PHE A 140 -0.65 11.03 -10.85
C PHE A 140 -1.90 11.16 -9.99
N TRP A 141 -1.84 11.94 -8.91
CA TRP A 141 -2.96 12.14 -7.99
C TRP A 141 -4.16 12.78 -8.68
N SER A 142 -3.93 13.77 -9.54
CA SER A 142 -4.97 14.43 -10.33
C SER A 142 -5.68 13.45 -11.28
N SER A 143 -4.94 12.51 -11.87
CA SER A 143 -5.55 11.50 -12.74
C SER A 143 -6.40 10.48 -11.98
N ILE A 144 -5.95 10.03 -10.81
CA ILE A 144 -6.62 8.93 -10.09
C ILE A 144 -7.74 9.39 -9.15
N SER A 145 -7.83 10.69 -8.87
CA SER A 145 -8.84 11.29 -7.98
C SER A 145 -10.18 11.52 -8.67
N VAL A 146 -10.23 11.47 -10.01
CA VAL A 146 -11.44 11.70 -10.79
C VAL A 146 -12.54 10.71 -10.37
N GLY A 147 -13.68 11.25 -9.96
CA GLY A 147 -14.84 10.47 -9.52
C GLY A 147 -14.67 9.75 -8.18
N VAL A 148 -13.58 10.01 -7.44
CA VAL A 148 -13.33 9.41 -6.13
C VAL A 148 -13.81 10.35 -5.02
N PRO A 149 -14.76 9.95 -4.16
CA PRO A 149 -15.12 10.73 -2.99
C PRO A 149 -13.88 11.03 -2.12
N GLY A 150 -13.69 12.29 -1.72
CA GLY A 150 -12.49 12.75 -1.01
C GLY A 150 -11.31 13.11 -1.93
N GLY A 151 -11.28 12.59 -3.16
CA GLY A 151 -10.36 13.00 -4.23
C GLY A 151 -8.88 12.83 -3.91
N TYR A 152 -8.51 11.99 -2.94
CA TYR A 152 -7.15 11.91 -2.40
C TYR A 152 -6.60 13.28 -1.97
N THR A 153 -7.49 14.19 -1.55
CA THR A 153 -7.06 15.45 -0.93
C THR A 153 -6.47 15.18 0.45
N GLN A 154 -5.50 16.01 0.85
CA GLN A 154 -4.89 15.89 2.17
C GLN A 154 -5.95 16.14 3.25
N ARG A 155 -6.05 15.22 4.22
CA ARG A 155 -6.97 15.37 5.36
C ARG A 155 -6.38 14.76 6.61
N GLY A 156 -6.47 15.50 7.72
CA GLY A 156 -6.11 14.99 9.05
C GLY A 156 -6.86 13.70 9.38
N ARG A 157 -6.16 12.77 10.04
CA ARG A 157 -6.73 11.49 10.47
C ARG A 157 -7.75 11.70 11.58
N CYS A 158 -8.83 10.95 11.58
CA CYS A 158 -9.85 11.08 12.62
C CYS A 158 -9.38 10.45 13.94
N ARG A 159 -10.01 10.85 15.06
CA ARG A 159 -9.74 10.32 16.39
C ARG A 159 -9.86 8.80 16.54
N HIS A 160 -10.62 8.13 15.67
CA HIS A 160 -10.75 6.67 15.72
C HIS A 160 -9.51 5.96 15.17
N VAL A 161 -8.80 6.60 14.24
CA VAL A 161 -7.56 6.09 13.63
C VAL A 161 -6.33 6.60 14.37
N GLU A 162 -6.38 7.84 14.86
CA GLU A 162 -5.30 8.46 15.62
C GLU A 162 -5.87 9.18 16.87
N PRO A 163 -6.15 8.45 17.96
CA PRO A 163 -6.78 9.00 19.17
C PRO A 163 -5.95 10.10 19.85
N GLY A 164 -4.63 10.11 19.63
CA GLY A 164 -3.68 11.02 20.28
C GLY A 164 -3.49 12.38 19.60
N ARG A 165 -4.15 12.66 18.47
CA ARG A 165 -3.95 13.92 17.71
C ARG A 165 -4.82 15.09 18.16
N ALA A 166 -5.45 15.00 19.32
CA ALA A 166 -6.14 16.12 19.93
C ALA A 166 -5.12 17.12 20.51
N ARG A 167 -4.82 18.17 19.75
CA ARG A 167 -4.55 19.54 20.23
C ARG A 167 -4.57 20.51 19.05
#